data_AF-A0A2Y9RKB8-F1
#
_entry.id   AF-A0A2Y9RKB8-F1
#
_cell.length_a   1.000
_cell.length_b   1.000
_cell.length_c   1.000
_cell.angle_alpha   90.00
_cell.angle_beta   90.00
_cell.angle_gamma   90.00
#
_symmetry.space_group_name_H-M   'P 1'
#
loop_
_entity.id
_entity.type
_entity.pdbx_description
1 polymer ?
#
loop_
_entity_poly.entity_id
_entity_poly.type
_entity_poly.pdbx_seq_one_letter_code
_entity_poly.pdbx_strand_id
1 'polypeptide(L)'
;MEYMTESTNCSPGHILCCECGVLISPNPANVCVACLRSKVDISQGIPKQVSISFCKQCQRYFQPPGTWIQCALESRELLALCLKKLKAPLTKVRLVDAGFVWTEPHSKRLKVKLTIQKETLHKKTFYYLEQLILKYGMHQNTLRVKEIHDGLDFYYSSKQHAQKMVEFLQFTVPCRYKASQRLISQDIHSNTYNYKSTFSVEIVPICKDNVVCLSPKLAQSLGNMNQICVCIRVTNAIHLIDPNTLQVADIDGSTFWSHPFNSLCHPKQLEEFIVMECSIVRNVKRSAGAGMISKKHTLGEVWVQKTSEMNTDKQYFCRTHLGHLLNPGDLVLGFDLANCNLNDDHVNKMNSDRVPDVVLIKKNYDRTKRQRRRNWKLKELARDRENMDTDNERQYEDFLEDLEEDEVIRKNVNIYRDSTIPVESDTDDEGAPRISLAEMLEDLHISQDATGEEGASMMT
;
A
#
# COMPACT_ATOMS: atom_id res chain seq x y z
N MET A 1 -38.75 18.99 -33.48
CA MET A 1 -38.42 19.32 -32.08
C MET A 1 -37.00 18.88 -31.84
N GLU A 2 -36.07 19.81 -32.03
CA GLU A 2 -34.67 19.61 -31.67
C GLU A 2 -34.57 19.78 -30.14
N TYR A 3 -34.04 18.77 -29.46
CA TYR A 3 -33.84 18.83 -28.01
C TYR A 3 -32.57 19.65 -27.74
N MET A 4 -32.75 20.85 -27.18
CA MET A 4 -31.65 21.65 -26.64
C MET A 4 -31.08 20.93 -25.43
N THR A 5 -29.79 20.57 -25.48
CA THR A 5 -29.05 20.06 -24.32
C THR A 5 -28.77 21.23 -23.38
N GLU A 6 -29.44 21.27 -22.23
CA GLU A 6 -29.10 22.18 -21.14
C GLU A 6 -27.74 21.78 -20.55
N SER A 7 -26.73 22.65 -20.74
CA SER A 7 -25.46 22.53 -20.05
C SER A 7 -25.64 22.99 -18.60
N THR A 8 -25.81 22.05 -17.67
CA THR A 8 -25.73 22.32 -16.24
C THR A 8 -24.31 22.77 -15.90
N ASN A 9 -24.11 24.08 -15.67
CA ASN A 9 -22.91 24.63 -15.07
C ASN A 9 -22.86 24.18 -13.60
N CYS A 10 -22.33 22.99 -13.35
CA CYS A 10 -22.00 22.53 -12.01
C CYS A 10 -20.75 23.30 -11.57
N SER A 11 -20.91 24.28 -10.67
CA SER A 11 -19.76 24.92 -10.02
C SER A 11 -18.95 23.83 -9.31
N PRO A 12 -17.62 23.77 -9.48
CA PRO A 12 -16.82 22.80 -8.76
C PRO A 12 -17.01 23.07 -7.26
N GLY A 13 -17.52 22.08 -6.52
CA GLY A 13 -17.59 22.16 -5.06
C GLY A 13 -16.20 22.44 -4.52
N HIS A 14 -16.07 23.35 -3.56
CA HIS A 14 -14.80 23.65 -2.90
C HIS A 14 -14.82 23.05 -1.50
N ILE A 15 -13.66 22.58 -1.05
CA ILE A 15 -13.51 21.90 0.24
C ILE A 15 -12.41 22.57 1.08
N LEU A 16 -12.44 22.44 2.41
CA LEU A 16 -11.45 23.03 3.31
C LEU A 16 -10.26 22.09 3.53
N CYS A 17 -9.03 22.59 3.40
CA CYS A 17 -7.83 21.81 3.74
C CYS A 17 -7.90 21.31 5.19
N CYS A 18 -7.74 20.00 5.41
CA CYS A 18 -7.83 19.39 6.75
C CYS A 18 -6.74 19.86 7.74
N GLU A 19 -5.67 20.51 7.26
CA GLU A 19 -4.56 20.97 8.09
C GLU A 19 -4.60 22.47 8.42
N CYS A 20 -5.01 23.29 7.44
CA CYS A 20 -4.92 24.74 7.54
C CYS A 20 -6.24 25.47 7.27
N GLY A 21 -7.32 24.74 6.98
CA GLY A 21 -8.64 25.32 6.75
C GLY A 21 -8.78 26.18 5.49
N VAL A 22 -7.80 26.19 4.58
CA VAL A 22 -7.88 26.97 3.34
C VAL A 22 -8.86 26.30 2.36
N LEU A 23 -9.74 27.08 1.74
CA LEU A 23 -10.62 26.65 0.64
C LEU A 23 -9.79 26.20 -0.57
N ILE A 24 -9.98 24.96 -1.00
CA ILE A 24 -9.29 24.34 -2.13
C ILE A 24 -10.28 23.64 -3.07
N SER A 25 -9.84 23.45 -4.32
CA SER A 25 -10.50 22.50 -5.20
C SER A 25 -10.29 21.08 -4.68
N PRO A 26 -11.30 20.19 -4.80
CA PRO A 26 -11.24 18.87 -4.21
C PRO A 26 -10.09 18.04 -4.77
N ASN A 27 -9.33 17.37 -3.89
CA ASN A 27 -8.26 16.47 -4.28
C ASN A 27 -8.24 15.21 -3.38
N PRO A 28 -7.69 14.06 -3.82
CA PRO A 28 -7.74 12.81 -3.05
C PRO A 28 -7.06 12.86 -1.67
N ALA A 29 -6.17 13.83 -1.44
CA ALA A 29 -5.47 13.98 -0.17
C ALA A 29 -6.23 14.87 0.82
N ASN A 30 -7.25 15.61 0.35
CA ASN A 30 -8.01 16.63 1.10
C ASN A 30 -7.14 17.69 1.81
N VAL A 31 -5.92 17.85 1.33
CA VAL A 31 -4.88 18.73 1.85
C VAL A 31 -4.53 19.74 0.74
N CYS A 32 -4.36 21.01 1.10
CA CYS A 32 -3.96 22.02 0.14
C CYS A 32 -2.54 21.76 -0.37
N VAL A 33 -2.23 22.27 -1.57
CA VAL A 33 -0.91 22.08 -2.18
C VAL A 33 0.23 22.59 -1.27
N ALA A 34 -0.01 23.62 -0.46
CA ALA A 34 0.99 24.15 0.47
C ALA A 34 1.30 23.17 1.62
N CYS A 35 0.27 22.66 2.30
CA CYS A 35 0.41 21.67 3.38
C CYS A 35 0.90 20.31 2.85
N LEU A 36 0.52 19.92 1.63
CA LEU A 36 1.02 18.69 1.02
C LEU A 36 2.52 18.78 0.74
N ARG A 37 2.99 19.94 0.24
CA ARG A 37 4.42 20.20 -0.02
C ARG A 37 5.28 20.26 1.24
N SER A 38 4.73 20.66 2.38
CA SER A 38 5.48 20.68 3.64
C SER A 38 5.67 19.28 4.24
N LYS A 39 4.72 18.36 3.99
CA LYS A 39 4.77 16.98 4.51
C LYS A 39 5.43 15.99 3.55
N VAL A 40 5.25 16.16 2.24
CA VAL A 40 5.67 15.17 1.22
C VAL A 40 6.52 15.84 0.15
N ASP A 41 7.84 15.64 0.21
CA ASP A 41 8.75 16.04 -0.87
C ASP A 41 9.03 14.84 -1.80
N ILE A 42 8.27 14.79 -2.90
CA ILE A 42 8.45 13.78 -3.96
C ILE A 42 9.75 13.94 -4.76
N SER A 43 10.48 15.05 -4.58
CA SER A 43 11.75 15.33 -5.28
C SER A 43 12.99 14.90 -4.50
N GLN A 44 12.83 14.36 -3.28
CA GLN A 44 13.94 13.86 -2.49
C GLN A 44 14.74 12.80 -3.27
N GLY A 45 16.07 13.00 -3.32
CA GLY A 45 16.98 12.13 -4.08
C GLY A 45 17.14 12.47 -5.57
N ILE A 46 16.36 13.42 -6.13
CA ILE A 46 16.53 13.86 -7.52
C ILE A 46 17.47 15.08 -7.57
N PRO A 47 18.63 14.99 -8.26
CA PRO A 47 19.55 16.12 -8.36
C PRO A 47 18.91 17.25 -9.18
N LYS A 48 18.85 18.44 -8.60
CA LYS A 48 18.28 19.64 -9.25
C LYS A 48 19.20 20.25 -10.32
N GLN A 49 20.46 19.83 -10.38
CA GLN A 49 21.45 20.31 -11.33
C GLN A 49 22.29 19.14 -11.85
N VAL A 50 22.53 19.12 -13.16
CA VAL A 50 23.36 18.12 -13.85
C VAL A 50 24.19 18.82 -14.93
N SER A 51 25.46 18.45 -15.05
CA SER A 51 26.36 18.98 -16.09
C SER A 51 26.28 18.15 -17.37
N ILE A 52 26.18 18.82 -18.52
CA ILE A 52 26.26 18.24 -19.86
C ILE A 52 27.45 18.85 -20.58
N SER A 53 28.25 18.02 -21.25
CA SER A 53 29.41 18.49 -22.01
C SER A 53 29.02 18.76 -23.46
N PHE A 54 29.40 19.93 -23.97
CA PHE A 54 29.13 20.39 -25.33
C PHE A 54 30.42 20.86 -26.01
N CYS A 55 30.67 20.37 -27.22
CA CYS A 55 31.83 20.71 -28.03
C CYS A 55 31.52 21.93 -28.91
N LYS A 56 32.20 23.05 -28.70
CA LYS A 56 31.98 24.29 -29.48
C LYS A 56 32.38 24.17 -30.96
N GLN A 57 33.43 23.43 -31.26
CA GLN A 57 33.94 23.29 -32.63
C GLN A 57 33.05 22.39 -33.49
N CYS A 58 32.50 21.34 -32.90
CA CYS A 58 31.74 20.31 -33.61
C CYS A 58 30.23 20.37 -33.36
N GLN A 59 29.77 21.28 -32.48
CA GLN A 59 28.36 21.47 -32.08
C GLN A 59 27.65 20.18 -31.63
N ARG A 60 28.37 19.28 -30.98
CA ARG A 60 27.87 18.00 -30.49
C ARG A 60 27.81 17.95 -28.97
N TYR A 61 26.85 17.20 -28.46
CA TYR A 61 26.69 16.88 -27.04
C TYR A 61 27.32 15.53 -26.73
N PHE A 62 28.01 15.44 -25.59
CA PHE A 62 28.61 14.20 -25.13
C PHE A 62 27.60 13.33 -24.38
N GLN A 63 27.49 12.08 -24.82
CA GLN A 63 26.74 11.03 -24.15
C GLN A 63 27.75 9.98 -23.63
N PRO A 64 27.97 9.88 -22.29
CA PRO A 64 28.77 8.80 -21.73
C PRO A 64 28.17 7.43 -22.12
N PRO A 65 29.01 6.41 -22.40
CA PRO A 65 30.44 6.31 -22.09
C PRO A 65 31.44 6.84 -23.13
N GLY A 66 31.00 7.36 -24.29
CA GLY A 66 31.96 7.82 -25.32
C GLY A 66 31.39 8.38 -26.63
N THR A 67 30.07 8.52 -26.76
CA THR A 67 29.44 8.92 -28.02
C THR A 67 29.15 10.42 -28.06
N TRP A 68 29.44 11.06 -29.19
CA TRP A 68 29.09 12.46 -29.43
C TRP A 68 27.94 12.54 -30.42
N ILE A 69 26.81 13.10 -29.98
CA ILE A 69 25.60 13.22 -30.78
C ILE A 69 25.33 14.66 -31.15
N GLN A 70 24.91 14.89 -32.39
CA GLN A 70 24.42 16.20 -32.81
C GLN A 70 22.95 16.30 -32.43
N CYS A 71 22.60 17.31 -31.63
CA CYS A 71 21.24 17.60 -31.22
C CYS A 71 20.99 19.09 -31.39
N ALA A 72 19.82 19.47 -31.91
CA ALA A 72 19.41 20.87 -31.92
C ALA A 72 19.08 21.34 -30.49
N LEU A 73 19.17 22.64 -30.24
CA LEU A 73 18.70 23.24 -28.98
C LEU A 73 17.20 22.96 -28.82
N GLU A 74 16.79 22.67 -27.59
CA GLU A 74 15.40 22.34 -27.23
C GLU A 74 14.78 21.16 -28.01
N SER A 75 15.62 20.32 -28.63
CA SER A 75 15.16 19.14 -29.39
C SER A 75 14.77 17.96 -28.50
N ARG A 76 13.95 17.06 -29.05
CA ARG A 76 13.58 15.80 -28.39
C ARG A 76 14.80 14.93 -28.10
N GLU A 77 15.81 14.92 -28.98
CA GLU A 77 17.04 14.16 -28.76
C GLU A 77 17.84 14.71 -27.57
N LEU A 78 17.92 16.04 -27.45
CA LEU A 78 18.59 16.70 -26.32
C LEU A 78 17.85 16.42 -25.01
N LEU A 79 16.51 16.47 -25.03
CA LEU A 79 15.69 16.12 -23.86
C LEU A 79 15.95 14.67 -23.42
N ALA A 80 16.01 13.74 -24.36
CA ALA A 80 16.32 12.34 -24.06
C ALA A 80 17.72 12.17 -23.44
N LEU A 81 18.72 12.94 -23.87
CA LEU A 81 20.05 12.96 -23.25
C LEU A 81 20.01 13.49 -21.81
N CYS A 82 19.27 14.58 -21.57
CA CYS A 82 19.06 15.12 -20.22
C CYS A 82 18.38 14.10 -19.30
N LEU A 83 17.31 13.44 -19.77
CA LEU A 83 16.58 12.42 -19.00
C LEU A 83 17.42 11.17 -18.72
N LYS A 84 18.28 10.75 -19.66
CA LYS A 84 19.20 9.62 -19.46
C LYS A 84 20.18 9.86 -18.31
N LYS A 85 20.64 11.10 -18.11
CA LYS A 85 21.50 11.47 -16.97
C LYS A 85 20.76 11.42 -15.63
N LEU A 86 19.43 11.61 -15.66
CA LEU A 86 18.56 11.56 -14.49
C LEU A 86 17.90 10.18 -14.30
N LYS A 87 18.30 9.15 -15.08
CA LYS A 87 17.61 7.86 -15.12
C LYS A 87 17.58 7.15 -13.76
N ALA A 88 18.70 7.11 -13.03
CA ALA A 88 18.77 6.46 -11.73
C ALA A 88 17.80 7.08 -10.70
N PRO A 89 17.84 8.39 -10.43
CA PRO A 89 16.94 9.01 -9.45
C PRO A 89 15.47 9.02 -9.91
N LEU A 90 15.20 9.07 -11.22
CA LEU A 90 13.83 8.97 -11.74
C LEU A 90 13.22 7.58 -11.59
N THR A 91 13.97 6.53 -11.23
CA THR A 91 13.43 5.15 -11.06
C THR A 91 12.49 5.02 -9.85
N LYS A 92 12.55 5.96 -8.89
CA LYS A 92 11.69 5.94 -7.69
C LYS A 92 10.33 6.62 -7.91
N VAL A 93 10.12 7.25 -9.06
CA VAL A 93 8.97 8.12 -9.31
C VAL A 93 8.49 7.99 -10.75
N ARG A 94 7.19 8.09 -11.00
CA ARG A 94 6.64 8.02 -12.35
C ARG A 94 6.80 9.37 -13.04
N LEU A 95 7.57 9.46 -14.12
CA LEU A 95 7.63 10.66 -14.96
C LEU A 95 6.35 10.77 -15.79
N VAL A 96 5.59 11.85 -15.61
CA VAL A 96 4.34 12.14 -16.34
C VAL A 96 4.63 12.94 -17.60
N ASP A 97 5.45 13.99 -17.46
CA ASP A 97 5.77 14.91 -18.55
C ASP A 97 7.17 15.51 -18.36
N ALA A 98 7.80 15.89 -19.47
CA ALA A 98 9.10 16.54 -19.48
C ALA A 98 9.19 17.53 -20.65
N GLY A 99 9.60 18.77 -20.35
CA GLY A 99 9.73 19.82 -21.36
C GLY A 99 10.83 20.81 -21.04
N PHE A 100 11.33 21.51 -22.06
CA PHE A 100 12.27 22.61 -21.85
C PHE A 100 11.54 23.86 -21.35
N VAL A 101 12.21 24.59 -20.46
CA VAL A 101 11.84 25.96 -20.10
C VAL A 101 12.82 26.86 -20.80
N TRP A 102 12.32 27.81 -21.59
CA TRP A 102 13.16 28.70 -22.37
C TRP A 102 14.23 29.36 -21.49
N THR A 103 15.44 29.36 -22.02
CA THR A 103 16.61 29.98 -21.41
C THR A 103 17.36 30.75 -22.48
N GLU A 104 17.94 31.87 -22.09
CA GLU A 104 18.70 32.69 -23.02
C GLU A 104 19.87 31.90 -23.64
N PRO A 105 20.06 31.92 -24.98
CA PRO A 105 21.06 31.09 -25.66
C PRO A 105 22.50 31.23 -25.13
N HIS A 106 22.86 32.43 -24.67
CA HIS A 106 24.21 32.73 -24.15
C HIS A 106 24.42 32.27 -22.70
N SER A 107 23.35 31.90 -21.98
CA SER A 107 23.41 31.52 -20.58
C SER A 107 24.15 30.21 -20.33
N LYS A 108 24.33 29.37 -21.37
CA LYS A 108 24.87 27.99 -21.30
C LYS A 108 24.15 27.13 -20.25
N ARG A 109 22.90 27.44 -19.97
CA ARG A 109 22.03 26.71 -19.04
C ARG A 109 20.86 26.17 -19.83
N LEU A 110 20.52 24.91 -19.59
CA LEU A 110 19.30 24.29 -20.07
C LEU A 110 18.40 24.07 -18.86
N LYS A 111 17.19 24.65 -18.85
CA LYS A 111 16.20 24.36 -17.82
C LYS A 111 15.20 23.35 -18.37
N VAL A 112 14.99 22.27 -17.62
CA VAL A 112 13.99 21.24 -17.95
C VAL A 112 12.97 21.22 -16.82
N LYS A 113 11.69 21.34 -17.17
CA LYS A 113 10.56 21.11 -16.27
C LYS A 113 10.20 19.63 -16.36
N LEU A 114 10.21 18.96 -15.22
CA LEU A 114 9.76 17.57 -15.08
C LEU A 114 8.47 17.57 -14.25
N THR A 115 7.44 16.92 -14.76
CA THR A 115 6.22 16.62 -14.02
C THR A 115 6.28 15.17 -13.59
N ILE A 116 6.28 14.95 -12.28
CA ILE A 116 6.55 13.65 -11.68
C ILE A 116 5.38 13.30 -10.75
N GLN A 117 4.98 12.04 -10.74
CA GLN A 117 3.94 11.48 -9.88
C GLN A 117 4.55 10.36 -9.02
N LYS A 118 4.26 10.38 -7.73
CA LYS A 118 4.54 9.28 -6.80
C LYS A 118 3.22 8.87 -6.20
N GLU A 119 2.75 7.66 -6.52
CA GLU A 119 1.64 7.07 -5.78
C GLU A 119 2.18 6.65 -4.41
N THR A 120 1.47 7.01 -3.35
CA THR A 120 1.81 6.55 -1.99
C THR A 120 0.84 5.43 -1.67
N LEU A 121 1.22 4.22 -2.08
CA LEU A 121 0.50 3.03 -1.70
C LEU A 121 1.05 2.54 -0.37
N HIS A 122 0.14 2.00 0.44
CA HIS A 122 0.50 1.39 1.69
C HIS A 122 1.06 -0.02 1.41
N LYS A 123 2.30 -0.28 1.81
CA LYS A 123 3.02 -1.52 1.45
C LYS A 123 2.63 -2.76 2.26
N LYS A 124 1.64 -2.70 3.16
CA LYS A 124 1.24 -3.85 3.99
C LYS A 124 0.93 -5.11 3.16
N THR A 125 0.18 -4.96 2.07
CA THR A 125 -0.14 -6.10 1.19
C THR A 125 1.12 -6.68 0.53
N PHE A 126 2.12 -5.84 0.22
CA PHE A 126 3.40 -6.29 -0.33
C PHE A 126 4.24 -7.07 0.69
N TYR A 127 4.30 -6.63 1.95
CA TYR A 127 5.01 -7.36 3.00
C TYR A 127 4.38 -8.74 3.23
N TYR A 128 3.05 -8.82 3.28
CA TYR A 128 2.37 -10.10 3.39
C TYR A 128 2.63 -11.00 2.18
N LEU A 129 2.58 -10.44 0.97
CA LEU A 129 2.85 -11.18 -0.26
C LEU A 129 4.27 -11.74 -0.31
N GLU A 130 5.26 -10.97 0.12
CA GLU A 130 6.64 -11.43 0.23
C GLU A 130 6.76 -12.65 1.15
N GLN A 131 6.11 -12.62 2.32
CA GLN A 131 6.12 -13.75 3.24
C GLN A 131 5.45 -15.00 2.65
N LEU A 132 4.38 -14.84 1.89
CA LEU A 132 3.76 -15.95 1.14
C LEU A 132 4.71 -16.52 0.08
N ILE A 133 5.40 -15.66 -0.68
CA ILE A 133 6.38 -16.08 -1.70
C ILE A 133 7.54 -16.86 -1.07
N LEU A 134 7.99 -16.45 0.11
CA LEU A 134 9.04 -17.15 0.85
C LEU A 134 8.53 -18.49 1.39
N LYS A 135 7.34 -18.53 1.99
CA LYS A 135 6.73 -19.75 2.54
C LYS A 135 6.54 -20.83 1.49
N TYR A 136 6.04 -20.47 0.30
CA TYR A 136 5.81 -21.42 -0.79
C TYR A 136 7.03 -21.61 -1.71
N GLY A 137 8.17 -20.96 -1.43
CA GLY A 137 9.39 -21.11 -2.21
C GLY A 137 9.30 -20.62 -3.67
N MET A 138 8.34 -19.75 -3.99
CA MET A 138 8.06 -19.33 -5.38
C MET A 138 9.20 -18.49 -6.00
N HIS A 139 10.06 -17.92 -5.16
CA HIS A 139 11.20 -17.10 -5.59
C HIS A 139 12.42 -17.92 -6.06
N GLN A 140 12.50 -19.23 -5.79
CA GLN A 140 13.71 -20.04 -6.08
C GLN A 140 14.07 -20.09 -7.57
N ASN A 141 13.07 -20.00 -8.45
CA ASN A 141 13.26 -20.04 -9.91
C ASN A 141 13.48 -18.65 -10.53
N THR A 142 13.58 -17.60 -9.71
CA THR A 142 13.82 -16.24 -10.18
C THR A 142 15.32 -16.02 -10.39
N LEU A 143 15.67 -15.41 -11.51
CA LEU A 143 17.06 -15.02 -11.80
C LEU A 143 17.45 -13.77 -11.01
N ARG A 144 16.52 -12.82 -10.95
CA ARG A 144 16.71 -11.53 -10.31
C ARG A 144 15.37 -10.97 -9.86
N VAL A 145 15.39 -10.30 -8.72
CA VAL A 145 14.27 -9.49 -8.23
C VAL A 145 14.76 -8.06 -8.14
N LYS A 146 14.02 -7.13 -8.75
CA LYS A 146 14.37 -5.71 -8.75
C LYS A 146 13.18 -4.87 -8.31
N GLU A 147 13.42 -3.93 -7.40
CA GLU A 147 12.43 -2.95 -6.98
C GLU A 147 12.41 -1.77 -7.96
N ILE A 148 11.23 -1.45 -8.51
CA ILE A 148 11.04 -0.37 -9.49
C ILE A 148 9.73 0.35 -9.19
N HIS A 149 9.76 1.69 -9.09
CA HIS A 149 8.57 2.55 -8.95
C HIS A 149 7.51 2.04 -7.96
N ASP A 150 7.93 1.58 -6.77
CA ASP A 150 7.03 1.06 -5.72
C ASP A 150 6.45 -0.34 -5.96
N GLY A 151 6.96 -1.06 -6.97
CA GLY A 151 6.65 -2.46 -7.25
C GLY A 151 7.89 -3.36 -7.37
N LEU A 152 7.65 -4.66 -7.63
CA LEU A 152 8.67 -5.69 -7.76
C LEU A 152 8.65 -6.33 -9.14
N ASP A 153 9.79 -6.30 -9.83
CA ASP A 153 10.02 -7.01 -11.08
C ASP A 153 10.74 -8.34 -10.82
N PHE A 154 10.09 -9.45 -11.20
CA PHE A 154 10.66 -10.80 -11.16
C PHE A 154 11.13 -11.22 -12.56
N TYR A 155 12.42 -11.53 -12.69
CA TYR A 155 13.02 -11.98 -13.94
C TYR A 155 13.14 -13.51 -13.96
N TYR A 156 12.66 -14.13 -15.04
CA TYR A 156 12.68 -15.58 -15.25
C TYR A 156 13.36 -15.93 -16.57
N SER A 157 14.04 -17.09 -16.60
CA SER A 157 14.59 -17.69 -17.83
C SER A 157 13.50 -18.36 -18.68
N SER A 158 12.56 -19.05 -18.02
CA SER A 158 11.45 -19.76 -18.66
C SER A 158 10.14 -19.00 -18.51
N LYS A 159 9.38 -18.91 -19.62
CA LYS A 159 8.02 -18.35 -19.63
C LYS A 159 7.07 -19.14 -18.72
N GLN A 160 7.26 -20.45 -18.60
CA GLN A 160 6.39 -21.31 -17.79
C GLN A 160 6.51 -20.97 -16.29
N HIS A 161 7.72 -20.68 -15.81
CA HIS A 161 7.91 -20.25 -14.42
C HIS A 161 7.26 -18.90 -14.14
N ALA A 162 7.33 -17.97 -15.10
CA ALA A 162 6.63 -16.69 -14.98
C ALA A 162 5.10 -16.87 -14.96
N GLN A 163 4.54 -17.76 -15.78
CA GLN A 163 3.10 -18.07 -15.75
C GLN A 163 2.67 -18.68 -14.42
N LYS A 164 3.44 -19.64 -13.89
CA LYS A 164 3.19 -20.23 -12.56
C LYS A 164 3.20 -19.17 -11.45
N MET A 165 4.09 -18.18 -11.53
CA MET A 165 4.11 -17.05 -10.59
C MET A 165 2.86 -16.19 -10.72
N VAL A 166 2.41 -15.88 -11.94
CA VAL A 166 1.18 -15.11 -12.17
C VAL A 166 -0.04 -15.85 -11.62
N GLU A 167 -0.15 -17.16 -11.88
CA GLU A 167 -1.22 -18.01 -11.34
C GLU A 167 -1.20 -18.00 -9.80
N PHE A 168 -0.02 -18.15 -9.19
CA PHE A 168 0.14 -18.04 -7.74
C PHE A 168 -0.35 -16.68 -7.20
N LEU A 169 -0.03 -15.58 -7.87
CA LEU A 169 -0.51 -14.25 -7.48
C LEU A 169 -2.04 -14.16 -7.59
N GLN A 170 -2.65 -14.71 -8.64
CA GLN A 170 -4.11 -14.73 -8.78
C GLN A 170 -4.81 -15.53 -7.68
N PHE A 171 -4.19 -16.61 -7.19
CA PHE A 171 -4.75 -17.41 -6.09
C PHE A 171 -4.55 -16.79 -4.71
N THR A 172 -3.57 -15.90 -4.55
CA THR A 172 -3.20 -15.34 -3.23
C THR A 172 -3.75 -13.95 -2.99
N VAL A 173 -3.82 -13.10 -4.02
CA VAL A 173 -4.22 -11.69 -3.93
C VAL A 173 -5.20 -11.29 -5.04
N PRO A 174 -6.18 -10.40 -4.79
CA PRO A 174 -7.04 -9.88 -5.84
C PRO A 174 -6.18 -9.03 -6.78
N CYS A 175 -5.99 -9.53 -7.99
CA CYS A 175 -5.19 -8.86 -9.00
C CYS A 175 -5.80 -9.03 -10.39
N ARG A 176 -5.41 -8.14 -11.30
CA ARG A 176 -5.58 -8.35 -12.75
C ARG A 176 -4.21 -8.41 -13.38
N TYR A 177 -4.07 -9.14 -14.48
CA TYR A 177 -2.82 -9.17 -15.22
C TYR A 177 -3.04 -8.96 -16.71
N LYS A 178 -2.01 -8.43 -17.37
CA LYS A 178 -1.94 -8.27 -18.83
C LYS A 178 -0.64 -8.88 -19.32
N ALA A 179 -0.73 -9.74 -20.34
CA ALA A 179 0.44 -10.33 -20.99
C ALA A 179 0.77 -9.54 -22.28
N SER A 180 2.06 -9.34 -22.52
CA SER A 180 2.58 -8.75 -23.76
C SER A 180 3.83 -9.49 -24.21
N GLN A 181 4.11 -9.47 -25.51
CA GLN A 181 5.29 -10.12 -26.07
C GLN A 181 6.00 -9.17 -27.03
N ARG A 182 7.33 -9.19 -26.97
CA ARG A 182 8.21 -8.47 -27.88
C ARG A 182 9.11 -9.47 -28.58
N LEU A 183 9.08 -9.50 -29.91
CA LEU A 183 10.00 -10.32 -30.70
C LEU A 183 11.43 -9.76 -30.54
N ILE A 184 12.38 -10.63 -30.19
CA ILE A 184 13.81 -10.32 -30.13
C ILE A 184 14.48 -10.75 -31.43
N SER A 185 14.29 -12.01 -31.80
CA SER A 185 14.88 -12.59 -33.00
C SER A 185 13.98 -13.68 -33.58
N GLN A 186 14.17 -13.94 -34.87
CA GLN A 186 13.52 -15.02 -35.60
C GLN A 186 14.61 -15.78 -36.35
N ASP A 187 14.65 -17.09 -36.20
CA ASP A 187 15.45 -17.95 -37.06
C ASP A 187 14.58 -18.46 -38.21
N ILE A 188 14.92 -18.02 -39.42
CA ILE A 188 14.17 -18.31 -40.66
C ILE A 188 14.39 -19.77 -41.10
N HIS A 189 15.52 -20.38 -40.75
CA HIS A 189 15.83 -21.74 -41.18
C HIS A 189 15.09 -22.79 -40.35
N SER A 190 14.88 -22.51 -39.06
CA SER A 190 14.14 -23.40 -38.14
C SER A 190 12.70 -22.95 -37.88
N ASN A 191 12.27 -21.81 -38.44
CA ASN A 191 10.99 -21.15 -38.12
C ASN A 191 10.77 -20.99 -36.60
N THR A 192 11.83 -20.75 -35.84
CA THR A 192 11.77 -20.51 -34.40
C THR A 192 11.83 -19.02 -34.09
N TYR A 193 11.11 -18.60 -33.05
CA TYR A 193 10.98 -17.21 -32.66
C TYR A 193 11.36 -17.03 -31.20
N ASN A 194 12.25 -16.08 -30.91
CA ASN A 194 12.63 -15.71 -29.57
C ASN A 194 11.83 -14.49 -29.14
N TYR A 195 10.86 -14.71 -28.26
CA TYR A 195 10.03 -13.65 -27.69
C TYR A 195 10.44 -13.33 -26.25
N LYS A 196 10.55 -12.04 -25.94
CA LYS A 196 10.52 -11.56 -24.56
C LYS A 196 9.07 -11.38 -24.13
N SER A 197 8.63 -12.20 -23.18
CA SER A 197 7.29 -12.08 -22.60
C SER A 197 7.32 -11.20 -21.35
N THR A 198 6.35 -10.31 -21.21
CA THR A 198 6.16 -9.46 -20.04
C THR A 198 4.75 -9.65 -19.51
N PHE A 199 4.62 -9.94 -18.21
CA PHE A 199 3.36 -10.02 -17.50
C PHE A 199 3.27 -8.85 -16.53
N SER A 200 2.34 -7.94 -16.77
CA SER A 200 2.06 -6.82 -15.88
C SER A 200 0.92 -7.22 -14.94
N VAL A 201 1.20 -7.34 -13.65
CA VAL A 201 0.22 -7.71 -12.62
C VAL A 201 -0.07 -6.47 -11.77
N GLU A 202 -1.35 -6.13 -11.64
CA GLU A 202 -1.84 -4.99 -10.88
C GLU A 202 -2.71 -5.51 -9.75
N ILE A 203 -2.26 -5.26 -8.51
CA ILE A 203 -2.98 -5.63 -7.28
C ILE A 203 -3.98 -4.52 -6.96
N VAL A 204 -5.11 -4.89 -6.35
CA VAL A 204 -6.11 -3.92 -5.89
C VAL A 204 -5.51 -2.94 -4.88
N PRO A 205 -5.74 -1.61 -5.01
CA PRO A 205 -5.19 -0.58 -4.11
C PRO A 205 -5.95 -0.46 -2.78
N ILE A 206 -6.42 -1.56 -2.20
CA ILE A 206 -7.10 -1.61 -0.90
C ILE A 206 -6.29 -2.48 0.05
N CYS A 207 -6.04 -1.96 1.24
CA CYS A 207 -5.35 -2.67 2.32
C CYS A 207 -6.31 -3.03 3.45
N LYS A 208 -5.84 -3.92 4.34
CA LYS A 208 -6.41 -4.07 5.69
C LYS A 208 -6.50 -2.70 6.37
N ASP A 209 -7.54 -2.49 7.18
CA ASP A 209 -7.80 -1.29 7.98
C ASP A 209 -8.25 -0.06 7.17
N ASN A 210 -8.53 -0.22 5.87
CA ASN A 210 -9.02 0.88 5.04
C ASN A 210 -10.54 1.03 5.18
N VAL A 211 -10.99 2.29 5.25
CA VAL A 211 -12.42 2.63 5.14
C VAL A 211 -12.71 2.95 3.69
N VAL A 212 -13.73 2.31 3.13
CA VAL A 212 -14.10 2.43 1.73
C VAL A 212 -15.54 2.88 1.58
N CYS A 213 -15.83 3.60 0.50
CA CYS A 213 -17.20 3.90 0.10
C CYS A 213 -17.56 3.10 -1.16
N LEU A 214 -18.56 2.23 -1.04
CA LEU A 214 -19.08 1.43 -2.13
C LEU A 214 -20.10 2.23 -2.94
N SER A 215 -20.16 1.96 -4.24
CA SER A 215 -21.25 2.50 -5.05
C SER A 215 -22.62 1.96 -4.55
N PRO A 216 -23.71 2.74 -4.66
CA PRO A 216 -25.03 2.30 -4.20
C PRO A 216 -25.50 0.99 -4.83
N LYS A 217 -25.18 0.78 -6.12
CA LYS A 217 -25.52 -0.45 -6.85
C LYS A 217 -24.76 -1.66 -6.31
N LEU A 218 -23.46 -1.48 -6.05
CA LEU A 218 -22.61 -2.52 -5.51
C LEU A 218 -23.05 -2.89 -4.08
N ALA A 219 -23.27 -1.89 -3.21
CA ALA A 219 -23.73 -2.09 -1.84
C ALA A 219 -25.09 -2.82 -1.78
N GLN A 220 -26.00 -2.49 -2.71
CA GLN A 220 -27.29 -3.19 -2.85
C GLN A 220 -27.10 -4.66 -3.27
N SER A 221 -26.24 -4.91 -4.26
CA SER A 221 -25.96 -6.27 -4.74
C SER A 221 -25.29 -7.17 -3.70
N LEU A 222 -24.55 -6.57 -2.75
CA LEU A 222 -23.87 -7.25 -1.66
C LEU A 222 -24.77 -7.48 -0.43
N GLY A 223 -26.09 -7.50 -0.59
CA GLY A 223 -27.04 -7.79 0.49
C GLY A 223 -27.51 -6.54 1.23
N ASN A 224 -27.80 -5.48 0.49
CA ASN A 224 -28.27 -4.19 1.02
C ASN A 224 -27.38 -3.64 2.14
N MET A 225 -26.07 -3.70 1.94
CA MET A 225 -25.09 -3.18 2.89
C MET A 225 -25.07 -1.66 2.90
N ASN A 226 -24.54 -1.08 3.98
CA ASN A 226 -24.17 0.32 3.98
C ASN A 226 -23.04 0.60 2.96
N GLN A 227 -22.99 1.84 2.46
CA GLN A 227 -21.96 2.24 1.50
C GLN A 227 -20.59 2.35 2.17
N ILE A 228 -20.54 2.84 3.42
CA ILE A 228 -19.29 2.94 4.18
C ILE A 228 -19.01 1.60 4.86
N CYS A 229 -17.90 1.00 4.48
CA CYS A 229 -17.44 -0.30 5.00
C CYS A 229 -15.98 -0.23 5.41
N VAL A 230 -15.56 -1.13 6.29
CA VAL A 230 -14.16 -1.30 6.71
C VAL A 230 -13.60 -2.57 6.08
N CYS A 231 -12.40 -2.50 5.50
CA CYS A 231 -11.70 -3.68 5.02
C CYS A 231 -10.97 -4.38 6.18
N ILE A 232 -11.47 -5.54 6.57
CA ILE A 232 -10.93 -6.32 7.69
C ILE A 232 -9.80 -7.26 7.28
N ARG A 233 -9.77 -7.70 6.02
CA ARG A 233 -8.71 -8.57 5.49
C ARG A 233 -8.72 -8.56 3.97
N VAL A 234 -7.54 -8.78 3.40
CA VAL A 234 -7.33 -8.96 1.96
C VAL A 234 -6.70 -10.34 1.78
N THR A 235 -7.38 -11.24 1.08
CA THR A 235 -6.83 -12.55 0.68
C THR A 235 -6.94 -12.71 -0.82
N ASN A 236 -7.56 -13.76 -1.36
CA ASN A 236 -7.89 -13.83 -2.79
C ASN A 236 -9.06 -12.89 -3.17
N ALA A 237 -9.90 -12.55 -2.19
CA ALA A 237 -10.94 -11.54 -2.24
C ALA A 237 -10.70 -10.46 -1.15
N ILE A 238 -11.34 -9.31 -1.35
CA ILE A 238 -11.38 -8.21 -0.38
C ILE A 238 -12.55 -8.47 0.54
N HIS A 239 -12.30 -8.60 1.84
CA HIS A 239 -13.37 -8.81 2.82
C HIS A 239 -13.68 -7.50 3.52
N LEU A 240 -14.95 -7.12 3.44
CA LEU A 240 -15.49 -5.91 4.03
C LEU A 240 -16.42 -6.25 5.18
N ILE A 241 -16.49 -5.34 6.16
CA ILE A 241 -17.46 -5.36 7.23
C ILE A 241 -18.16 -4.01 7.32
N ASP A 242 -19.47 -4.04 7.52
CA ASP A 242 -20.24 -2.87 7.93
C ASP A 242 -20.13 -2.71 9.46
N PRO A 243 -19.53 -1.62 9.97
CA PRO A 243 -19.36 -1.42 11.42
C PRO A 243 -20.70 -1.24 12.16
N ASN A 244 -21.77 -0.82 11.47
CA ASN A 244 -23.07 -0.56 12.09
C ASN A 244 -23.94 -1.82 12.22
N THR A 245 -23.82 -2.75 11.28
CA THR A 245 -24.72 -3.92 11.18
C THR A 245 -24.02 -5.28 11.31
N LEU A 246 -22.69 -5.30 11.27
CA LEU A 246 -21.82 -6.50 11.18
C LEU A 246 -22.04 -7.35 9.94
N GLN A 247 -22.67 -6.80 8.91
CA GLN A 247 -22.74 -7.48 7.62
C GLN A 247 -21.34 -7.59 7.03
N VAL A 248 -21.06 -8.75 6.43
CA VAL A 248 -19.79 -9.02 5.74
C VAL A 248 -20.04 -9.26 4.28
N ALA A 249 -19.13 -8.77 3.44
CA ALA A 249 -19.12 -9.03 2.02
C ALA A 249 -17.71 -9.33 1.53
N ASP A 250 -17.66 -10.23 0.55
CA ASP A 250 -16.44 -10.61 -0.13
C ASP A 250 -16.50 -10.08 -1.56
N ILE A 251 -15.47 -9.34 -1.97
CA ILE A 251 -15.37 -8.75 -3.30
C ILE A 251 -14.16 -9.34 -4.02
N ASP A 252 -14.44 -10.05 -5.11
CA ASP A 252 -13.43 -10.62 -5.97
C ASP A 252 -12.76 -9.55 -6.83
N GLY A 253 -11.55 -9.84 -7.33
CA GLY A 253 -10.81 -8.93 -8.20
C GLY A 253 -11.59 -8.51 -9.46
N SER A 254 -12.33 -9.41 -10.10
CA SER A 254 -13.16 -9.10 -11.28
C SER A 254 -14.27 -8.10 -10.98
N THR A 255 -14.98 -8.28 -9.87
CA THR A 255 -16.03 -7.39 -9.40
C THR A 255 -15.47 -6.03 -9.04
N PHE A 256 -14.32 -5.98 -8.34
CA PHE A 256 -13.62 -4.73 -8.03
C PHE A 256 -13.25 -3.95 -9.29
N TRP A 257 -12.65 -4.58 -10.30
CA TRP A 257 -12.24 -3.87 -11.52
C TRP A 257 -13.41 -3.42 -12.40
N SER A 258 -14.60 -4.00 -12.22
CA SER A 258 -15.83 -3.56 -12.88
C SER A 258 -16.47 -2.36 -12.16
N HIS A 259 -16.32 -2.29 -10.84
CA HIS A 259 -16.85 -1.22 -9.99
C HIS A 259 -15.75 -0.72 -9.03
N PRO A 260 -14.73 -0.01 -9.55
CA PRO A 260 -13.59 0.39 -8.75
C PRO A 260 -13.99 1.41 -7.69
N PHE A 261 -13.42 1.26 -6.49
CA PHE A 261 -13.55 2.20 -5.39
C PHE A 261 -12.19 2.35 -4.70
N ASN A 262 -12.00 3.47 -4.01
CA ASN A 262 -10.75 3.80 -3.33
C ASN A 262 -10.95 3.83 -1.81
N SER A 263 -9.83 3.84 -1.07
CA SER A 263 -9.85 4.16 0.37
C SER A 263 -10.25 5.63 0.55
N LEU A 264 -11.13 5.90 1.51
CA LEU A 264 -11.59 7.25 1.85
C LEU A 264 -10.51 8.08 2.55
N CYS A 265 -9.81 7.44 3.49
CA CYS A 265 -8.78 8.07 4.29
C CYS A 265 -7.45 7.34 4.12
N HIS A 266 -6.35 8.07 4.28
CA HIS A 266 -5.02 7.48 4.30
C HIS A 266 -4.73 6.95 5.71
N PRO A 267 -4.07 5.78 5.89
CA PRO A 267 -3.78 5.23 7.23
C PRO A 267 -3.03 6.17 8.20
N LYS A 268 -2.25 7.13 7.67
CA LYS A 268 -1.58 8.18 8.47
C LYS A 268 -2.55 9.16 9.16
N GLN A 269 -3.82 9.20 8.77
CA GLN A 269 -4.87 10.02 9.37
C GLN A 269 -5.61 9.28 10.51
N LEU A 270 -5.16 8.08 10.90
CA LEU A 270 -5.70 7.40 12.06
C LEU A 270 -5.38 8.20 13.33
N GLU A 271 -6.43 8.51 14.09
CA GLU A 271 -6.32 9.23 15.36
C GLU A 271 -6.60 8.28 16.54
N GLU A 272 -6.01 8.61 17.68
CA GLU A 272 -6.19 7.87 18.94
C GLU A 272 -7.39 8.41 19.71
N PHE A 273 -8.33 7.52 20.00
CA PHE A 273 -9.48 7.76 20.84
C PHE A 273 -9.39 6.94 22.12
N ILE A 274 -9.91 7.49 23.21
CA ILE A 274 -10.13 6.78 24.46
C ILE A 274 -11.60 6.37 24.56
N VAL A 275 -11.85 5.11 24.93
CA VAL A 275 -13.20 4.58 25.14
C VAL A 275 -13.70 5.03 26.50
N MET A 276 -14.79 5.80 26.53
CA MET A 276 -15.40 6.28 27.77
C MET A 276 -16.44 5.30 28.29
N GLU A 277 -17.28 4.79 27.40
CA GLU A 277 -18.32 3.81 27.71
C GLU A 277 -18.45 2.80 26.58
N CYS A 278 -18.69 1.54 26.93
CA CYS A 278 -18.97 0.48 25.95
C CYS A 278 -20.19 -0.34 26.36
N SER A 279 -21.08 -0.59 25.40
CA SER A 279 -22.26 -1.42 25.56
C SER A 279 -22.39 -2.41 24.41
N ILE A 280 -22.75 -3.66 24.71
CA ILE A 280 -22.87 -4.72 23.68
C ILE A 280 -24.32 -4.79 23.21
N VAL A 281 -24.52 -4.66 21.89
CA VAL A 281 -25.85 -4.73 21.27
C VAL A 281 -26.16 -6.17 20.89
N ARG A 282 -27.14 -6.79 21.56
CA ARG A 282 -27.52 -8.19 21.33
C ARG A 282 -28.61 -8.38 20.27
N ASN A 283 -29.52 -7.42 20.11
CA ASN A 283 -30.74 -7.56 19.28
C ASN A 283 -30.82 -6.49 18.17
N VAL A 284 -29.98 -6.62 17.15
CA VAL A 284 -29.99 -5.72 16.00
C VAL A 284 -31.19 -6.05 15.10
N LYS A 285 -32.13 -5.11 14.96
CA LYS A 285 -33.16 -5.18 13.91
C LYS A 285 -32.48 -4.95 12.56
N ARG A 286 -32.47 -5.98 11.72
CA ARG A 286 -31.86 -5.91 10.38
C ARG A 286 -32.92 -5.64 9.33
N SER A 287 -32.55 -4.84 8.33
CA SER A 287 -33.41 -4.58 7.17
C SER A 287 -33.66 -5.86 6.37
N ALA A 288 -34.81 -5.94 5.73
CA ALA A 288 -35.12 -7.03 4.81
C ALA A 288 -34.07 -7.07 3.68
N GLY A 289 -33.53 -8.27 3.40
CA GLY A 289 -32.46 -8.46 2.40
C GLY A 289 -31.03 -8.29 2.95
N ALA A 290 -30.87 -8.21 4.27
CA ALA A 290 -29.58 -8.23 4.93
C ALA A 290 -28.72 -9.45 4.54
N GLY A 291 -27.48 -9.19 4.13
CA GLY A 291 -26.50 -10.21 3.76
C GLY A 291 -25.95 -11.03 4.94
N MET A 292 -24.81 -11.68 4.70
CA MET A 292 -24.11 -12.51 5.68
C MET A 292 -23.61 -11.69 6.87
N ILE A 293 -23.58 -12.29 8.06
CA ILE A 293 -23.15 -11.62 9.30
C ILE A 293 -21.87 -12.25 9.82
N SER A 294 -20.97 -11.43 10.33
CA SER A 294 -19.75 -11.93 10.96
C SER A 294 -20.06 -12.67 12.26
N LYS A 295 -19.44 -13.84 12.45
CA LYS A 295 -19.49 -14.60 13.72
C LYS A 295 -18.33 -14.30 14.67
N LYS A 296 -17.25 -13.69 14.16
CA LYS A 296 -16.05 -13.33 14.94
C LYS A 296 -16.29 -12.05 15.76
N HIS A 297 -17.03 -11.11 15.18
CA HIS A 297 -17.22 -9.77 15.74
C HIS A 297 -18.53 -9.68 16.52
N THR A 298 -18.54 -8.82 17.53
CA THR A 298 -19.75 -8.46 18.29
C THR A 298 -19.99 -6.96 18.13
N LEU A 299 -21.26 -6.57 18.05
CA LEU A 299 -21.61 -5.18 17.80
C LEU A 299 -21.55 -4.44 19.13
N GLY A 300 -20.71 -3.43 19.21
CA GLY A 300 -20.60 -2.52 20.34
C GLY A 300 -21.15 -1.15 19.99
N GLU A 301 -21.91 -0.56 20.89
CA GLU A 301 -22.18 0.88 20.93
C GLU A 301 -21.21 1.50 21.94
N VAL A 302 -20.40 2.44 21.47
CA VAL A 302 -19.32 3.02 22.27
C VAL A 302 -19.35 4.54 22.20
N TRP A 303 -19.07 5.15 23.34
CA TRP A 303 -18.79 6.57 23.46
C TRP A 303 -17.29 6.74 23.54
N VAL A 304 -16.74 7.54 22.63
CA VAL A 304 -15.31 7.76 22.52
C VAL A 304 -14.97 9.23 22.54
N GLN A 305 -13.80 9.55 23.06
CA GLN A 305 -13.25 10.90 23.10
C GLN A 305 -11.88 10.90 22.45
N LYS A 306 -11.52 11.97 21.73
CA LYS A 306 -10.19 12.10 21.15
C LYS A 306 -9.16 12.35 22.24
N THR A 307 -8.04 11.64 22.17
CA THR A 307 -6.93 11.82 23.14
C THR A 307 -6.32 13.22 23.06
N SER A 308 -6.25 13.79 21.85
CA SER A 308 -5.77 15.16 21.61
C SER A 308 -6.68 16.25 22.20
N GLU A 309 -7.96 15.95 22.41
CA GLU A 309 -8.98 16.91 22.85
C GLU A 309 -9.56 16.56 24.24
N MET A 310 -8.78 15.85 25.06
CA MET A 310 -9.23 15.34 26.37
C MET A 310 -9.66 16.44 27.35
N ASN A 311 -9.22 17.69 27.11
CA ASN A 311 -9.64 18.86 27.88
C ASN A 311 -11.05 19.36 27.51
N THR A 312 -11.64 18.88 26.41
CA THR A 312 -12.99 19.28 25.98
C THR A 312 -13.98 18.15 26.21
N ASP A 313 -15.19 18.45 26.67
CA ASP A 313 -16.25 17.46 26.89
C ASP A 313 -16.94 16.98 25.59
N LYS A 314 -16.20 16.97 24.47
CA LYS A 314 -16.70 16.49 23.19
C LYS A 314 -16.57 14.98 23.11
N GLN A 315 -17.72 14.30 23.13
CA GLN A 315 -17.78 12.86 22.97
C GLN A 315 -18.46 12.50 21.64
N TYR A 316 -17.96 11.44 21.02
CA TYR A 316 -18.48 10.89 19.77
C TYR A 316 -19.15 9.56 20.04
N PHE A 317 -20.38 9.41 19.57
CA PHE A 317 -21.07 8.13 19.57
C PHE A 317 -20.74 7.37 18.28
N CYS A 318 -20.36 6.11 18.41
CA CYS A 318 -20.23 5.24 17.24
C CYS A 318 -20.62 3.79 17.52
N ARG A 319 -21.07 3.10 16.47
CA ARG A 319 -21.22 1.65 16.46
C ARG A 319 -19.99 1.02 15.85
N THR A 320 -19.51 -0.04 16.48
CA THR A 320 -18.25 -0.69 16.10
C THR A 320 -18.37 -2.20 16.07
N HIS A 321 -17.58 -2.81 15.19
CA HIS A 321 -17.39 -4.25 15.10
C HIS A 321 -16.41 -4.81 16.14
N LEU A 322 -15.76 -3.93 16.92
CA LEU A 322 -14.77 -4.28 17.93
C LEU A 322 -15.39 -4.52 19.32
N GLY A 323 -16.71 -4.71 19.44
CA GLY A 323 -17.41 -4.73 20.74
C GLY A 323 -16.99 -5.85 21.71
N HIS A 324 -16.21 -6.84 21.27
CA HIS A 324 -15.69 -7.93 22.10
C HIS A 324 -14.27 -7.65 22.62
N LEU A 325 -13.59 -6.63 22.08
CA LEU A 325 -12.21 -6.28 22.41
C LEU A 325 -12.11 -5.03 23.28
N LEU A 326 -13.15 -4.18 23.26
CA LEU A 326 -13.14 -2.87 23.89
C LEU A 326 -13.71 -2.95 25.31
N ASN A 327 -12.96 -2.36 26.24
CA ASN A 327 -13.38 -2.03 27.60
C ASN A 327 -13.25 -0.51 27.81
N PRO A 328 -13.95 0.07 28.79
CA PRO A 328 -13.79 1.48 29.15
C PRO A 328 -12.35 1.75 29.61
N GLY A 329 -11.76 2.86 29.14
CA GLY A 329 -10.38 3.26 29.37
C GLY A 329 -9.38 2.74 28.33
N ASP A 330 -9.80 1.87 27.40
CA ASP A 330 -8.93 1.41 26.32
C ASP A 330 -8.65 2.52 25.28
N LEU A 331 -7.44 2.47 24.71
CA LEU A 331 -7.07 3.29 23.55
C LEU A 331 -7.42 2.56 22.25
N VAL A 332 -8.04 3.28 21.31
CA VAL A 332 -8.46 2.74 20.01
C VAL A 332 -8.08 3.70 18.89
N LEU A 333 -7.75 3.14 17.73
CA LEU A 333 -7.46 3.91 16.52
C LEU A 333 -8.70 3.94 15.64
N GLY A 334 -9.04 5.14 15.18
CA GLY A 334 -10.19 5.37 14.31
C GLY A 334 -9.96 6.52 13.35
N PHE A 335 -10.85 6.61 12.36
CA PHE A 335 -10.96 7.77 11.50
C PHE A 335 -12.07 8.69 11.99
N ASP A 336 -11.74 9.95 12.16
CA ASP A 336 -12.73 11.01 12.36
C ASP A 336 -13.25 11.49 11.00
N LEU A 337 -14.39 10.95 10.59
CA LEU A 337 -15.03 11.31 9.32
C LEU A 337 -15.76 12.66 9.40
N ALA A 338 -16.11 13.15 10.59
CA ALA A 338 -16.78 14.44 10.75
C ALA A 338 -15.87 15.61 10.38
N ASN A 339 -14.59 15.53 10.74
CA ASN A 339 -13.58 16.54 10.38
C ASN A 339 -12.76 16.15 9.15
N CYS A 340 -12.82 14.88 8.70
CA CYS A 340 -12.25 14.50 7.42
C CYS A 340 -13.09 15.10 6.30
N ASN A 341 -12.49 16.06 5.62
CA ASN A 341 -12.95 16.44 4.32
C ASN A 341 -12.72 15.27 3.36
N LEU A 342 -13.77 14.73 2.74
CA LEU A 342 -13.70 13.54 1.87
C LEU A 342 -14.01 13.94 0.43
N ASN A 343 -13.03 13.83 -0.46
CA ASN A 343 -13.24 14.01 -1.90
C ASN A 343 -13.52 12.67 -2.60
N ASP A 344 -14.73 12.14 -2.41
CA ASP A 344 -15.20 10.95 -3.10
C ASP A 344 -16.59 11.17 -3.73
N ASP A 345 -16.76 10.74 -4.98
CA ASP A 345 -17.99 10.95 -5.74
C ASP A 345 -19.21 10.25 -5.14
N HIS A 346 -19.01 9.13 -4.43
CA HIS A 346 -20.08 8.39 -3.77
C HIS A 346 -20.43 9.04 -2.43
N VAL A 347 -19.43 9.50 -1.68
CA VAL A 347 -19.65 10.24 -0.42
C VAL A 347 -20.34 11.58 -0.67
N ASN A 348 -20.01 12.27 -1.76
CA ASN A 348 -20.67 13.53 -2.11
C ASN A 348 -22.15 13.36 -2.51
N LYS A 349 -22.56 12.15 -2.92
CA LYS A 349 -23.93 11.84 -3.35
C LYS A 349 -24.79 11.20 -2.26
N MET A 350 -24.19 10.78 -1.14
CA MET A 350 -24.93 10.19 -0.03
C MET A 350 -25.51 11.26 0.90
N ASN A 351 -26.52 10.86 1.67
CA ASN A 351 -27.10 11.72 2.69
C ASN A 351 -26.12 11.81 3.87
N SER A 352 -25.94 13.02 4.43
CA SER A 352 -25.07 13.26 5.58
C SER A 352 -25.42 12.38 6.78
N ASP A 353 -26.70 12.08 7.00
CA ASP A 353 -27.17 11.23 8.10
C ASP A 353 -26.66 9.78 8.06
N ARG A 354 -26.17 9.32 6.89
CA ARG A 354 -25.63 7.97 6.72
C ARG A 354 -24.12 7.92 6.87
N VAL A 355 -23.44 9.08 6.96
CA VAL A 355 -22.01 9.14 7.27
C VAL A 355 -21.86 9.02 8.78
N PRO A 356 -21.15 8.01 9.31
CA PRO A 356 -20.82 7.99 10.74
C PRO A 356 -19.75 9.05 11.03
N ASP A 357 -19.86 9.72 12.18
CA ASP A 357 -18.87 10.74 12.58
C ASP A 357 -17.48 10.13 12.84
N VAL A 358 -17.44 8.95 13.48
CA VAL A 358 -16.21 8.24 13.80
C VAL A 358 -16.34 6.77 13.41
N VAL A 359 -15.30 6.22 12.79
CA VAL A 359 -15.18 4.80 12.49
C VAL A 359 -13.96 4.23 13.19
N LEU A 360 -14.19 3.35 14.17
CA LEU A 360 -13.13 2.64 14.88
C LEU A 360 -12.64 1.45 14.07
N ILE A 361 -11.31 1.29 13.99
CA ILE A 361 -10.66 0.32 13.11
C ILE A 361 -9.94 -0.76 13.90
N LYS A 362 -9.05 -0.36 14.82
CA LYS A 362 -8.29 -1.31 15.64
C LYS A 362 -8.07 -0.79 17.06
N LYS A 363 -7.91 -1.70 18.02
CA LYS A 363 -7.48 -1.34 19.37
C LYS A 363 -5.99 -0.99 19.35
N ASN A 364 -5.61 0.09 20.01
CA ASN A 364 -4.21 0.49 20.14
C ASN A 364 -3.61 -0.20 21.36
N TYR A 365 -2.40 -0.71 21.21
CA TYR A 365 -1.65 -1.34 22.30
C TYR A 365 -0.25 -0.71 22.33
N ASP A 366 0.39 -0.72 23.50
CA ASP A 366 1.68 -0.07 23.67
C ASP A 366 2.77 -0.72 22.79
N ARG A 367 3.24 0.06 21.80
CA ARG A 367 4.27 -0.33 20.83
C ARG A 367 5.58 -0.71 21.50
N THR A 368 6.00 0.04 22.52
CA THR A 368 7.31 -0.20 23.16
C THR A 368 7.32 -1.51 23.93
N LYS A 369 6.22 -1.85 24.61
CA LYS A 369 6.08 -3.16 25.27
C LYS A 369 6.04 -4.30 24.26
N ARG A 370 5.31 -4.15 23.15
CA ARG A 370 5.26 -5.15 22.07
C ARG A 370 6.63 -5.43 21.47
N GLN A 371 7.39 -4.39 21.14
CA GLN A 371 8.74 -4.51 20.56
C GLN A 371 9.70 -5.25 21.50
N ARG A 372 9.69 -4.95 22.81
CA ARG A 372 10.53 -5.67 23.79
C ARG A 372 10.19 -7.15 23.91
N ARG A 373 8.90 -7.48 23.82
CA ARG A 373 8.39 -8.86 23.90
C ARG A 373 8.57 -9.65 22.60
N ARG A 374 8.92 -8.99 21.48
CA ARG A 374 9.04 -9.62 20.17
C ARG A 374 10.33 -10.43 20.07
N ASN A 375 10.27 -11.70 20.48
CA ASN A 375 11.35 -12.68 20.42
C ASN A 375 11.37 -13.48 19.10
N TRP A 376 10.84 -12.92 18.02
CA TRP A 376 10.73 -13.57 16.73
C TRP A 376 11.03 -12.60 15.58
N LYS A 377 11.45 -13.16 14.45
CA LYS A 377 11.82 -12.44 13.24
C LYS A 377 11.25 -13.12 12.00
N LEU A 378 11.11 -12.35 10.93
CA LEU A 378 10.74 -12.84 9.61
C LEU A 378 11.97 -12.85 8.70
N LYS A 379 11.99 -13.77 7.73
CA LYS A 379 12.98 -13.71 6.65
C LYS A 379 12.52 -12.69 5.62
N GLU A 380 13.47 -11.95 5.05
CA GLU A 380 13.24 -11.03 3.94
C GLU A 380 13.76 -11.68 2.64
N LEU A 381 13.16 -11.32 1.50
CA LEU A 381 13.70 -11.73 0.20
C LEU A 381 15.00 -10.96 -0.07
N ALA A 382 16.03 -11.63 -0.58
CA ALA A 382 17.26 -10.97 -0.99
C ALA A 382 16.96 -9.99 -2.15
N ARG A 383 17.15 -8.70 -1.90
CA ARG A 383 16.93 -7.61 -2.87
C ARG A 383 18.20 -6.78 -3.01
N ASP A 384 18.44 -6.26 -4.21
CA ASP A 384 19.43 -5.21 -4.46
C ASP A 384 18.93 -3.89 -3.80
N ARG A 385 19.08 -3.73 -2.48
CA ARG A 385 18.62 -2.52 -1.76
C ARG A 385 19.63 -1.38 -1.92
N GLU A 386 19.16 -0.26 -2.49
CA GLU A 386 19.82 1.05 -2.44
C GLU A 386 19.00 2.00 -1.53
N ASN A 387 19.28 1.93 -0.22
CA ASN A 387 18.78 2.76 0.89
C ASN A 387 17.35 2.47 1.41
N MET A 388 17.20 2.36 2.73
CA MET A 388 15.92 2.22 3.46
C MET A 388 15.39 3.60 3.88
N ASP A 389 14.17 3.95 3.46
CA ASP A 389 13.45 5.14 3.94
C ASP A 389 12.73 4.85 5.28
N THR A 390 12.71 5.81 6.22
CA THR A 390 12.09 5.70 7.55
C THR A 390 10.58 5.40 7.52
N ASP A 391 9.88 5.82 6.47
CA ASP A 391 8.46 5.51 6.26
C ASP A 391 8.23 3.99 6.03
N ASN A 392 9.20 3.29 5.43
CA ASN A 392 9.08 1.84 5.20
C ASN A 392 9.20 1.05 6.51
N GLU A 393 10.03 1.52 7.45
CA GLU A 393 10.22 0.90 8.77
C GLU A 393 8.92 0.93 9.59
N ARG A 394 8.24 2.08 9.65
CA ARG A 394 6.94 2.18 10.34
C ARG A 394 5.88 1.26 9.73
N GLN A 395 5.78 1.21 8.41
CA GLN A 395 4.84 0.31 7.73
C GLN A 395 5.17 -1.17 7.97
N TYR A 396 6.45 -1.50 8.13
CA TYR A 396 6.88 -2.85 8.46
C TYR A 396 6.52 -3.21 9.91
N GLU A 397 6.73 -2.30 10.87
CA GLU A 397 6.28 -2.47 12.25
C GLU A 397 4.77 -2.68 12.35
N ASP A 398 3.98 -1.86 11.64
CA ASP A 398 2.52 -2.01 11.59
C ASP A 398 2.10 -3.38 11.02
N PHE A 399 2.87 -3.94 10.09
CA PHE A 399 2.66 -5.29 9.56
C PHE A 399 2.98 -6.38 10.59
N LEU A 400 4.03 -6.20 11.40
CA LEU A 400 4.35 -7.13 12.48
C LEU A 400 3.27 -7.13 13.57
N GLU A 401 2.72 -5.96 13.91
CA GLU A 401 1.56 -5.83 14.80
C GLU A 401 0.34 -6.59 14.25
N ASP A 402 0.06 -6.48 12.96
CA ASP A 402 -1.06 -7.21 12.33
C ASP A 402 -0.90 -8.74 12.44
N LEU A 403 0.33 -9.25 12.37
CA LEU A 403 0.61 -10.69 12.57
C LEU A 403 0.41 -11.14 14.01
N GLU A 404 0.70 -10.27 14.99
CA GLU A 404 0.43 -10.53 16.40
C GLU A 404 -1.08 -10.58 16.67
N GLU A 405 -1.89 -9.80 15.95
CA GLU A 405 -3.33 -9.70 16.17
C GLU A 405 -4.16 -10.75 15.42
N ASP A 406 -3.83 -11.06 14.16
CA ASP A 406 -4.63 -11.95 13.32
C ASP A 406 -4.04 -13.36 13.15
N GLU A 407 -4.62 -14.33 13.86
CA GLU A 407 -4.26 -15.75 13.78
C GLU A 407 -4.33 -16.33 12.35
N VAL A 408 -5.28 -15.86 11.52
CA VAL A 408 -5.48 -16.38 10.16
C VAL A 408 -4.33 -16.00 9.23
N ILE A 409 -3.85 -14.75 9.34
CA ILE A 409 -2.71 -14.25 8.57
C ILE A 409 -1.44 -14.97 9.06
N ARG A 410 -1.32 -15.13 10.39
CA ARG A 410 -0.19 -15.78 11.04
C ARG A 410 0.02 -17.23 10.61
N LYS A 411 -1.06 -18.02 10.44
CA LYS A 411 -0.98 -19.39 9.90
C LYS A 411 -0.31 -19.47 8.53
N ASN A 412 -0.35 -18.38 7.77
CA ASN A 412 0.19 -18.32 6.42
C ASN A 412 1.61 -17.74 6.33
N VAL A 413 2.24 -17.42 7.46
CA VAL A 413 3.59 -16.84 7.52
C VAL A 413 4.52 -17.74 8.32
N ASN A 414 5.75 -17.92 7.85
CA ASN A 414 6.77 -18.65 8.58
C ASN A 414 7.46 -17.70 9.56
N ILE A 415 7.30 -17.95 10.85
CA ILE A 415 7.84 -17.12 11.92
C ILE A 415 9.04 -17.84 12.53
N TYR A 416 10.17 -17.15 12.65
CA TYR A 416 11.40 -17.73 13.18
C TYR A 416 11.70 -17.16 14.56
N ARG A 417 12.16 -18.02 15.47
CA ARG A 417 12.60 -17.57 16.79
C ARG A 417 13.87 -16.73 16.68
N ASP A 418 13.93 -15.62 17.41
CA ASP A 418 15.14 -14.85 17.61
C ASP A 418 15.82 -15.30 18.92
N SER A 419 17.01 -15.88 18.79
CA SER A 419 17.78 -16.40 19.93
C SER A 419 18.51 -15.31 20.71
N THR A 420 18.55 -14.07 20.20
CA THR A 420 19.27 -12.96 20.84
C THR A 420 18.49 -12.29 21.97
N ILE A 421 17.16 -12.47 22.00
CA ILE A 421 16.27 -11.82 22.97
C ILE A 421 15.91 -12.83 24.06
N PRO A 422 16.26 -12.57 25.34
CA PRO A 422 15.88 -13.44 26.45
C PRO A 422 14.36 -13.58 26.54
N VAL A 423 13.88 -14.79 26.85
CA VAL A 423 12.46 -15.01 27.14
C VAL A 423 12.19 -14.42 28.53
N GLU A 424 11.74 -13.17 28.59
CA GLU A 424 11.30 -12.57 29.85
C GLU A 424 10.06 -13.30 30.36
N SER A 425 10.13 -13.76 31.61
CA SER A 425 9.03 -14.41 32.32
C SER A 425 8.24 -13.36 33.09
N ASP A 426 7.40 -12.57 32.40
CA ASP A 426 6.72 -11.46 33.08
C ASP A 426 5.22 -11.68 33.31
N THR A 427 4.87 -11.35 34.56
CA THR A 427 3.61 -11.52 35.29
C THR A 427 2.52 -10.49 34.96
N ASP A 428 2.74 -9.60 34.00
CA ASP A 428 1.78 -8.55 33.63
C ASP A 428 1.04 -8.91 32.34
N ASP A 429 -0.05 -9.66 32.54
CA ASP A 429 -1.02 -10.13 31.55
C ASP A 429 -1.97 -8.98 31.13
N GLU A 430 -1.46 -8.05 30.32
CA GLU A 430 -2.22 -6.88 29.83
C GLU A 430 -3.11 -7.21 28.60
N GLY A 431 -3.43 -8.48 28.35
CA GLY A 431 -4.37 -8.91 27.31
C GLY A 431 -3.95 -8.63 25.86
N ALA A 432 -2.71 -8.15 25.61
CA ALA A 432 -2.20 -7.92 24.27
C ALA A 432 -1.97 -9.26 23.52
N PRO A 433 -2.42 -9.40 22.26
CA PRO A 433 -2.20 -10.60 21.46
C PRO A 433 -0.71 -10.92 21.31
N ARG A 434 -0.35 -12.21 21.46
CA ARG A 434 1.04 -12.69 21.33
C ARG A 434 1.12 -13.93 20.44
N ILE A 435 2.26 -14.09 19.77
CA ILE A 435 2.58 -15.30 19.02
C ILE A 435 3.07 -16.37 20.00
N SER A 436 2.48 -17.55 19.94
CA SER A 436 2.86 -18.64 20.82
C SER A 436 4.21 -19.25 20.42
N LEU A 437 5.00 -19.73 21.39
CA LEU A 437 6.28 -20.39 21.10
C LEU A 437 6.12 -21.65 20.21
N ALA A 438 4.95 -22.31 20.28
CA ALA A 438 4.64 -23.49 19.46
C ALA A 438 4.49 -23.16 17.96
N GLU A 439 4.22 -21.90 17.62
CA GLU A 439 4.08 -21.43 16.24
C GLU A 439 5.42 -20.99 15.63
N MET A 440 6.49 -20.93 16.43
CA MET A 440 7.80 -20.45 15.98
C MET A 440 8.65 -21.62 15.44
N LEU A 441 9.29 -21.39 14.30
CA LEU A 441 10.28 -22.28 13.70
C LEU A 441 11.67 -21.95 14.23
N GLU A 442 12.49 -22.98 14.41
CA GLU A 442 13.92 -22.81 14.66
C GLU A 442 14.64 -22.49 13.35
N ASP A 443 15.51 -21.49 13.37
CA ASP A 443 16.28 -21.09 12.19
C ASP A 443 17.48 -22.04 12.03
N LEU A 444 17.26 -23.20 11.41
CA LEU A 444 18.30 -24.19 11.12
C LEU A 444 19.28 -23.63 10.09
N HIS A 445 20.34 -22.98 10.57
CA HIS A 445 21.54 -22.69 9.79
C HIS A 445 22.40 -23.95 9.76
N ILE A 446 22.26 -24.75 8.70
CA ILE A 446 23.24 -25.80 8.41
C ILE A 446 24.47 -25.07 7.87
N SER A 447 25.46 -24.81 8.73
CA SER A 447 26.76 -24.36 8.27
C SER A 447 27.35 -25.43 7.33
N GLN A 448 28.00 -24.97 6.27
CA GLN A 448 28.63 -25.82 5.26
C GLN A 448 29.81 -26.65 5.82
N ASP A 449 30.14 -26.51 7.10
CA ASP A 449 31.16 -27.28 7.83
C ASP A 449 30.67 -28.68 8.25
N ALA A 450 29.41 -29.04 8.00
CA ALA A 450 28.84 -30.35 8.33
C ALA A 450 29.13 -31.44 7.28
N THR A 451 30.01 -31.20 6.31
CA THR A 451 30.66 -32.27 5.54
C THR A 451 32.04 -32.52 6.15
N GLY A 452 32.15 -33.56 6.97
CA GLY A 452 33.36 -33.90 7.72
C GLY A 452 34.60 -34.09 6.84
N GLU A 453 35.54 -33.16 6.96
CA GLU A 453 36.94 -33.33 6.50
C GLU A 453 37.90 -33.74 7.64
N GLU A 454 37.41 -33.99 8.86
CA GLU A 454 38.26 -34.41 9.99
C GLU A 454 38.59 -35.93 10.03
N GLY A 455 38.35 -36.66 8.94
CA GLY A 455 38.65 -38.10 8.85
C GLY A 455 39.98 -38.48 8.19
N ALA A 456 40.70 -37.54 7.58
CA ALA A 456 41.85 -37.85 6.72
C ALA A 456 43.23 -37.85 7.42
N SER A 457 43.31 -37.51 8.72
CA SER A 457 44.59 -37.40 9.45
C SER A 457 44.99 -38.63 10.28
N MET A 458 44.24 -39.74 10.21
CA MET A 458 44.55 -40.97 10.96
C MET A 458 45.04 -42.15 10.10
N MET A 459 45.60 -41.89 8.92
CA MET A 459 46.36 -42.91 8.16
C MET A 459 47.63 -42.30 7.55
N THR A 460 48.64 -42.05 8.39
CA THR A 460 50.05 -42.03 7.98
C THR A 460 50.93 -42.56 9.09
#